data_AF-A0A516GMG4-F1
#
_entry.id   AF-A0A516GMG4-F1
#
_cell.length_a   1.000
_cell.length_b   1.000
_cell.length_c   1.000
_cell.angle_alpha   90.00
_cell.angle_beta   90.00
_cell.angle_gamma   90.00
#
_symmetry.space_group_name_H-M   'P 1'
#
loop_
_entity.id
_entity.type
_entity.pdbx_description
1 polymer ?
#
loop_
_entity_poly.entity_id
_entity_poly.type
_entity_poly.pdbx_seq_one_letter_code
_entity_poly.pdbx_strand_id
1 'polypeptide(L)' 'MKKTQNIVYSLFLMLISQVLMAHGYWVETKADGKLNEAQEVKIYFSEPNDTPEPTNGKEWGLVKDFTLYVVSPSVKKQH' A
#
# COMPACT_ATOMS: atom_id res chain seq x y z
N MET A 1 -31.28 -3.02 -29.37
CA MET A 1 -30.00 -3.75 -29.52
C MET A 1 -28.81 -2.98 -28.95
N LYS A 2 -28.43 -1.82 -29.49
CA LYS A 2 -27.28 -1.03 -28.98
C LYS A 2 -27.37 -0.63 -27.49
N LYS A 3 -28.54 -0.21 -27.00
CA LYS A 3 -28.73 0.13 -25.57
C LYS A 3 -28.55 -1.06 -24.63
N THR A 4 -29.14 -2.21 -24.98
CA THR A 4 -29.00 -3.45 -24.19
C THR A 4 -27.55 -3.96 -24.20
N GLN A 5 -26.86 -3.88 -25.34
CA GLN A 5 -25.43 -4.19 -25.42
C GLN A 5 -24.60 -3.27 -24.54
N ASN A 6 -24.85 -1.96 -24.55
CA ASN A 6 -24.14 -1.01 -23.69
C ASN A 6 -24.35 -1.30 -22.20
N ILE A 7 -25.57 -1.68 -21.80
CA ILE A 7 -25.88 -2.06 -20.42
C ILE A 7 -25.09 -3.31 -20.02
N VAL A 8 -25.06 -4.33 -20.87
CA VAL A 8 -24.29 -5.56 -20.65
C VAL A 8 -22.79 -5.26 -20.55
N TYR A 9 -22.26 -4.39 -21.42
CA TYR A 9 -20.86 -3.97 -21.33
C TYR A 9 -20.55 -3.20 -20.04
N SER A 10 -21.43 -2.29 -19.61
CA SER A 10 -21.27 -1.58 -18.34
C SER A 10 -21.30 -2.52 -17.13
N LEU A 11 -22.22 -3.49 -17.10
CA LEU A 11 -22.29 -4.51 -16.05
C LEU A 11 -21.02 -5.38 -16.03
N PHE A 12 -20.53 -5.78 -17.19
CA PHE A 12 -19.29 -6.55 -17.31
C PHE A 12 -18.07 -5.76 -16.81
N LEU A 13 -17.96 -4.48 -17.16
CA LEU A 13 -16.88 -3.60 -16.67
C LEU A 13 -16.94 -3.41 -15.15
N MET A 14 -18.14 -3.27 -14.57
CA MET A 14 -18.31 -3.18 -13.11
C MET A 14 -17.83 -4.45 -12.41
N LEU A 15 -18.11 -5.64 -12.95
CA LEU A 15 -17.65 -6.91 -12.37
C LEU A 15 -16.13 -7.06 -12.40
N ILE A 16 -15.45 -6.60 -13.45
CA ILE A 16 -13.98 -6.67 -13.57
C ILE A 16 -13.29 -5.70 -12.62
N SER A 17 -13.91 -4.56 -12.31
CA SER A 17 -13.31 -3.53 -11.46
C SER A 17 -13.01 -4.00 -10.03
N GLN A 18 -13.70 -5.05 -9.54
CA GLN A 18 -13.47 -5.60 -8.19
C GLN A 18 -12.13 -6.32 -8.04
N VAL A 19 -11.51 -6.77 -9.14
CA VAL A 19 -10.24 -7.51 -9.13
C VAL A 19 -9.03 -6.55 -9.09
N LEU A 20 -9.25 -5.25 -9.17
CA LEU A 20 -8.18 -4.24 -9.22
C LEU A 20 -7.80 -3.67 -7.83
N MET A 21 -8.13 -4.38 -6.75
CA MET A 21 -7.74 -3.97 -5.39
C MET A 21 -6.23 -4.19 -5.20
N ALA A 22 -5.45 -3.15 -5.47
CA ALA A 22 -4.05 -3.12 -5.07
C ALA A 22 -3.98 -2.88 -3.55
N HIS A 23 -3.50 -3.87 -2.80
CA HIS A 23 -3.18 -3.66 -1.38
C HIS A 23 -2.07 -2.61 -1.29
N GLY A 24 -2.23 -1.63 -0.39
CA GLY A 24 -1.23 -0.60 -0.14
C GLY A 24 -0.13 -1.07 0.82
N TYR A 25 0.94 -0.28 0.93
CA TYR A 25 1.81 -0.41 2.10
C TYR A 25 1.23 0.39 3.25
N TRP A 26 1.15 -0.24 4.41
CA TRP A 26 0.96 0.45 5.66
C TRP A 26 2.31 0.64 6.35
N VAL A 27 2.65 1.89 6.63
CA VAL A 27 3.88 2.27 7.34
C VAL A 27 3.49 2.75 8.73
N GLU A 28 4.03 2.08 9.75
CA GLU A 28 3.79 2.41 11.14
C GLU A 28 5.10 2.80 11.82
N THR A 29 5.08 3.90 12.58
CA THR A 29 6.17 4.29 13.47
C THR A 29 5.61 5.09 14.65
N LYS A 30 6.40 5.24 15.71
CA LYS A 30 6.04 6.13 16.82
C LYS A 30 6.00 7.58 16.34
N ALA A 31 5.04 8.35 16.86
CA ALA A 31 4.91 9.77 16.53
C ALA A 31 6.14 10.58 17.00
N ASP A 32 6.73 10.18 18.13
CA ASP A 32 7.89 10.84 18.72
C ASP A 32 9.13 9.95 18.68
N GLY A 33 10.25 10.55 18.30
CA GLY A 33 11.59 9.97 18.42
C GLY A 33 12.37 10.58 19.57
N LYS A 34 13.44 9.88 20.01
CA LYS A 34 14.39 10.41 20.99
C LYS A 34 15.76 10.57 20.36
N LEU A 35 16.44 11.66 20.70
CA LEU A 35 17.77 11.94 20.18
C LEU A 35 18.73 10.81 20.59
N ASN A 36 19.53 10.34 19.63
CA ASN A 36 20.49 9.24 19.78
C ASN A 36 19.86 7.88 20.15
N GLU A 37 18.55 7.71 19.97
CA GLU A 37 17.89 6.42 20.07
C GLU A 37 17.37 5.98 18.70
N ALA A 38 17.43 4.67 18.43
CA ALA A 38 16.87 4.12 17.20
C ALA A 38 15.34 4.23 17.21
N GLN A 39 14.76 4.69 16.09
CA GLN A 39 13.32 4.69 15.87
C GLN A 39 12.93 3.50 15.00
N GLU A 40 12.00 2.70 15.50
CA GLU A 40 11.45 1.57 14.74
C GLU A 40 10.44 2.07 13.69
N VAL A 41 10.60 1.58 12.46
CA VAL A 41 9.62 1.76 11.37
C VAL A 41 9.23 0.39 10.88
N LYS A 42 7.93 0.11 10.87
CA LYS A 42 7.36 -1.15 10.39
C LYS A 42 6.65 -0.91 9.08
N ILE A 43 6.81 -1.84 8.15
CA ILE A 43 6.21 -1.79 6.83
C ILE A 43 5.45 -3.09 6.63
N TYR A 44 4.17 -2.95 6.33
CA TYR A 44 3.23 -4.03 6.12
C TYR A 44 2.67 -3.93 4.71
N PHE A 45 2.47 -5.07 4.06
CA PHE A 45 1.71 -5.14 2.82
C PHE A 45 0.27 -5.49 3.16
N SER A 46 -0.47 -4.46 3.58
CA SER A 46 -1.87 -4.51 3.99
C SER A 46 -2.40 -3.09 4.21
N GLU A 47 -3.71 -2.98 4.42
CA GLU A 47 -4.32 -1.78 4.95
C GLU A 47 -4.18 -1.71 6.49
N PRO A 48 -4.34 -0.52 7.09
CA PRO A 48 -4.46 -0.41 8.54
C PRO A 48 -5.63 -1.24 9.06
N ASN A 49 -5.39 -2.02 10.12
CA ASN A 49 -6.34 -2.94 10.77
C ASN A 49 -6.64 -4.26 10.03
N ASP A 50 -6.03 -4.49 8.87
CA ASP A 50 -6.11 -5.79 8.19
C ASP A 50 -5.01 -6.75 8.66
N THR A 51 -5.15 -8.03 8.29
CA THR A 51 -4.09 -9.03 8.50
C THR A 51 -2.99 -8.81 7.46
N PRO A 52 -1.73 -8.55 7.86
CA PRO A 52 -0.64 -8.36 6.91
C PRO A 52 -0.35 -9.59 6.07
N GLU A 53 -0.04 -9.38 4.79
CA GLU A 53 0.51 -10.44 3.95
C GLU A 53 1.85 -10.95 4.53
N PRO A 54 2.10 -12.26 4.54
CA PRO A 54 3.36 -12.82 5.03
C PRO A 54 4.55 -12.32 4.21
N THR A 55 5.65 -11.96 4.87
CA THR A 55 6.88 -11.48 4.20
C THR A 55 7.61 -12.56 3.39
N ASN A 56 7.27 -13.83 3.59
CA ASN A 56 7.73 -14.95 2.77
C ASN A 56 6.69 -15.39 1.72
N GLY A 57 5.57 -14.65 1.61
CA GLY A 57 4.50 -14.92 0.67
C GLY A 57 4.84 -14.45 -0.75
N LYS A 58 4.14 -15.03 -1.72
CA LYS A 58 4.26 -14.67 -3.14
C LYS A 58 4.00 -13.18 -3.37
N GLU A 59 2.97 -12.64 -2.72
CA GLU A 59 2.52 -11.28 -2.91
C GLU A 59 3.54 -10.27 -2.38
N TRP A 60 4.16 -10.54 -1.22
CA TRP A 60 5.29 -9.75 -0.72
C TRP A 60 6.46 -9.72 -1.72
N GLY A 61 6.74 -10.84 -2.38
CA GLY A 61 7.77 -10.92 -3.41
C GLY A 61 7.58 -9.96 -4.59
N LEU A 62 6.35 -9.56 -4.90
CA LEU A 62 6.02 -8.60 -5.96
C LEU A 62 6.29 -7.14 -5.55
N VAL A 63 6.37 -6.88 -4.25
CA VAL A 63 6.40 -5.54 -3.67
C VAL A 63 7.58 -5.34 -2.70
N LYS A 64 8.48 -6.31 -2.53
CA LYS A 64 9.60 -6.21 -1.59
C LYS A 64 10.64 -5.14 -1.98
N ASP A 65 10.66 -4.74 -3.24
CA ASP A 65 11.66 -3.82 -3.77
C ASP A 65 11.14 -2.37 -3.67
N PHE A 66 11.33 -1.77 -2.50
CA PHE A 66 10.93 -0.38 -2.22
C PHE A 66 12.08 0.42 -1.58
N THR A 67 11.93 1.74 -1.53
CA THR A 67 12.86 2.64 -0.83
C THR A 67 12.08 3.47 0.19
N LEU A 68 12.53 3.44 1.45
CA LEU A 68 11.99 4.28 2.52
C LEU A 68 12.79 5.58 2.61
N TYR A 69 12.10 6.72 2.59
CA TYR A 69 12.71 8.03 2.78
C TYR A 69 12.23 8.64 4.10
N VAL A 70 13.17 9.12 4.91
CA VAL A 70 12.85 9.93 6.09
C VAL A 70 13.00 11.40 5.72
N VAL A 71 11.92 12.16 5.87
CA VAL A 71 11.89 13.61 5.58
C VAL A 71 11.65 14.38 6.86
N SER A 72 12.54 15.34 7.15
CA SER A 72 12.31 16.31 8.22
C SER A 72 11.23 17.31 7.79
N PRO A 73 10.38 17.80 8.70
CA PRO A 73 9.44 18.89 8.41
C PRO A 73 10.15 20.20 8.01
N SER A 74 11.42 20.37 8.39
CA SER A 74 12.28 21.34 7.72
C SER A 74 12.72 20.71 6.40
N VAL A 75 12.39 21.31 5.25
CA VAL A 75 12.52 20.79 3.87
C VAL A 75 13.98 20.45 3.43
N LYS A 76 14.73 19.73 4.25
CA LYS A 76 16.05 19.19 3.96
C LYS A 76 15.93 17.67 4.04
N LYS A 77 16.01 17.02 2.88
CA LYS A 77 16.11 15.56 2.79
C LYS A 77 17.30 15.11 3.63
N GLN A 78 17.11 14.11 4.49
CA GLN A 78 18.22 13.43 5.14
C GLN A 78 18.55 12.18 4.31
N HIS A 79 19.85 12.04 4.01
CA HIS A 79 20.44 10.94 3.26
C HIS A 79 20.86 9.82 4.20
#